data_AF-A0A7S1UHV4-F1
#
_entry.id   AF-A0A7S1UHV4-F1
#
_cell.length_a   1.000
_cell.length_b   1.000
_cell.length_c   1.000
_cell.angle_alpha   90.00
_cell.angle_beta   90.00
_cell.angle_gamma   90.00
#
_symmetry.space_group_name_H-M   'P 1'
#
loop_
_entity.id
_entity.type
_entity.pdbx_description
1 polymer ?
#
loop_
_entity_poly.entity_id
_entity_poly.type
_entity_poly.pdbx_seq_one_letter_code
_entity_poly.pdbx_strand_id
1 'polypeptide(L)'
;ASFRTLLLERRLEALDDEMEQKEAQLYELLNKANLAGDFVDDVRSKVSNVLEEKATAARDLQGELRRIDENYRGLLGSVRAKLAEHGVPYEELGFQPAPSVLTTAAAPLLEPTHA
;
A
#
# COMPACT_ATOMS: atom_id res chain seq x y z
N ALA A 1 -0.90 69.20 27.48
CA ALA A 1 -0.02 68.14 26.96
C ALA A 1 -0.39 66.75 27.49
N SER A 2 -0.79 66.62 28.76
CA SER A 2 -1.00 65.33 29.44
C SER A 2 -2.15 64.45 28.91
N PHE A 3 -3.25 65.04 28.44
CA PHE A 3 -4.39 64.25 27.92
C PHE A 3 -4.04 63.48 26.63
N ARG A 4 -3.23 64.08 25.75
CA ARG A 4 -2.77 63.41 24.52
C ARG A 4 -1.86 62.24 24.86
N THR A 5 -0.96 62.41 25.84
CA THR A 5 -0.08 61.35 26.32
C THR A 5 -0.88 60.20 26.93
N LEU A 6 -1.87 60.49 27.78
CA LEU A 6 -2.73 59.48 28.39
C LEU A 6 -3.56 58.71 27.33
N LEU A 7 -4.09 59.41 26.33
CA LEU A 7 -4.79 58.76 25.22
C LEU A 7 -3.87 57.88 24.35
N LEU A 8 -2.61 58.27 24.20
CA LEU A 8 -1.62 57.47 23.48
C LEU A 8 -1.24 56.22 24.27
N GLU A 9 -1.01 56.34 25.57
CA GLU A 9 -0.75 55.21 26.48
C GLU A 9 -1.92 54.23 26.47
N ARG A 10 -3.16 54.72 26.56
CA ARG A 10 -4.36 53.86 26.53
C ARG A 10 -4.56 53.15 25.19
N ARG A 11 -4.20 53.82 24.08
CA ARG A 11 -4.22 53.19 22.74
C ARG A 11 -3.12 52.16 22.59
N LEU A 12 -1.95 52.42 23.16
CA LEU A 12 -0.84 51.49 23.13
C LEU A 12 -1.16 50.22 23.91
N GLU A 13 -1.70 50.37 25.12
CA GLU A 13 -2.16 49.24 25.97
C GLU A 13 -3.23 48.41 25.27
N ALA A 14 -4.25 49.05 24.67
CA ALA A 14 -5.28 48.33 23.93
C ALA A 14 -4.74 47.58 22.70
N LEU A 15 -3.71 48.12 22.05
CA LEU A 15 -3.06 47.47 20.91
C LEU A 15 -2.21 46.29 21.35
N ASP A 16 -1.56 46.39 22.50
CA ASP A 16 -0.76 45.33 23.12
C ASP A 16 -1.67 44.17 23.55
N ASP A 17 -2.78 44.47 24.22
CA ASP A 17 -3.82 43.48 24.57
C ASP A 17 -4.38 42.76 23.33
N GLU A 18 -4.61 43.49 22.24
CA GLU A 18 -5.08 42.92 20.98
C GLU A 18 -4.00 42.05 20.31
N MET A 19 -2.73 42.44 20.43
CA MET A 19 -1.60 41.67 19.93
C MET A 19 -1.44 40.36 20.70
N GLU A 20 -1.46 40.40 22.03
CA GLU A 20 -1.38 39.21 22.88
C GLU A 20 -2.53 38.23 22.60
N GLN A 21 -3.75 38.73 22.42
CA GLN A 21 -4.90 37.88 22.06
C GLN A 21 -4.73 37.23 20.68
N LYS A 22 -4.25 37.98 19.70
CA LYS A 22 -4.00 37.45 18.35
C LYS A 22 -2.85 36.44 18.35
N GLU A 23 -1.80 36.67 19.12
CA GLU A 23 -0.70 35.72 19.29
C GLU A 23 -1.19 34.43 19.96
N ALA A 24 -1.98 34.53 21.04
CA ALA A 24 -2.57 33.36 21.70
C ALA A 24 -3.47 32.54 20.75
N GLN A 25 -4.31 33.21 19.95
CA GLN A 25 -5.11 32.55 18.92
C GLN A 25 -4.25 31.93 17.82
N LEU A 26 -3.18 32.60 17.40
CA LEU A 26 -2.25 32.08 16.40
C LEU A 26 -1.54 30.83 16.92
N TYR A 27 -1.11 30.82 18.19
CA TYR A 27 -0.52 29.64 18.84
C TYR A 27 -1.53 28.49 18.94
N GLU A 28 -2.80 28.78 19.26
CA GLU A 28 -3.84 27.76 19.32
C GLU A 28 -4.14 27.17 17.93
N LEU A 29 -4.23 28.02 16.91
CA LEU A 29 -4.44 27.60 15.52
C LEU A 29 -3.23 26.86 14.96
N LEU A 30 -2.01 27.29 15.28
CA LEU A 30 -0.78 26.61 14.92
C LEU A 30 -0.70 25.26 15.64
N ASN A 31 -1.10 25.15 16.90
CA ASN A 31 -1.15 23.87 17.60
C ASN A 31 -2.23 22.93 17.02
N LYS A 32 -3.37 23.47 16.57
CA LYS A 32 -4.42 22.71 15.87
C LYS A 32 -4.00 22.30 14.45
N ALA A 33 -3.19 23.11 13.77
CA ALA A 33 -2.78 22.90 12.38
C ALA A 33 -1.44 22.13 12.25
N ASN A 34 -0.52 22.29 13.20
CA ASN A 34 0.83 21.69 13.19
C ASN A 34 0.89 20.31 13.86
N LEU A 35 -0.26 19.77 14.29
CA LEU A 35 -0.43 18.33 14.48
C LEU A 35 -0.57 17.57 13.13
N ALA A 36 -0.66 18.27 12.00
CA ALA A 36 -0.83 17.64 10.70
C ALA A 36 0.48 17.23 10.02
N GLY A 37 1.64 17.82 10.35
CA GLY A 37 2.93 17.43 9.73
C GLY A 37 3.38 16.06 10.20
N ASP A 38 3.69 15.96 11.50
CA ASP A 38 4.17 14.71 12.12
C ASP A 38 3.14 13.58 12.01
N PHE A 39 1.85 13.85 12.21
CA PHE A 39 0.80 12.83 12.07
C PHE A 39 0.63 12.34 10.64
N VAL A 40 0.73 13.22 9.63
CA VAL A 40 0.66 12.81 8.22
C VAL A 40 1.89 12.03 7.83
N ASP A 41 3.07 12.40 8.32
CA ASP A 41 4.30 11.65 8.10
C ASP A 41 4.23 10.27 8.79
N ASP A 42 3.65 10.18 9.97
CA ASP A 42 3.44 8.93 10.71
C ASP A 42 2.41 8.02 10.02
N VAL A 43 1.32 8.58 9.51
CA VAL A 43 0.32 7.86 8.71
C VAL A 43 0.90 7.43 7.37
N ARG A 44 1.67 8.30 6.70
CA ARG A 44 2.35 7.99 5.43
C ARG A 44 3.37 6.87 5.62
N SER A 45 4.14 6.90 6.71
CA SER A 45 5.06 5.84 7.10
C SER A 45 4.33 4.52 7.32
N LYS A 46 3.24 4.52 8.09
CA LYS A 46 2.40 3.32 8.31
C LYS A 46 1.83 2.77 7.01
N VAL A 47 1.33 3.62 6.11
CA VAL A 47 0.82 3.20 4.80
C VAL A 47 1.95 2.61 3.95
N SER A 48 3.13 3.23 3.93
CA SER A 48 4.30 2.70 3.24
C SER A 48 4.68 1.31 3.77
N ASN A 49 4.70 1.12 5.09
CA ASN A 49 5.00 -0.16 5.72
C ASN A 49 3.97 -1.23 5.36
N VAL A 50 2.67 -0.88 5.38
CA VAL A 50 1.60 -1.82 4.98
C VAL A 50 1.73 -2.17 3.49
N LEU A 51 2.05 -1.22 2.63
CA LEU A 51 2.27 -1.49 1.20
C LEU A 51 3.46 -2.42 0.99
N GLU A 52 4.56 -2.23 1.72
CA GLU A 52 5.74 -3.09 1.66
C GLU A 52 5.44 -4.51 2.18
N GLU A 53 4.70 -4.63 3.28
CA GLU A 53 4.24 -5.90 3.82
C GLU A 53 3.36 -6.65 2.81
N LYS A 54 2.38 -5.96 2.20
CA LYS A 54 1.51 -6.55 1.18
C LYS A 54 2.27 -6.93 -0.09
N ALA A 55 3.23 -6.11 -0.52
CA ALA A 55 4.08 -6.43 -1.67
C ALA A 55 4.93 -7.68 -1.40
N THR A 56 5.46 -7.83 -0.19
CA THR A 56 6.21 -9.02 0.23
C THR A 56 5.31 -10.25 0.27
N ALA A 57 4.16 -10.16 0.91
CA ALA A 57 3.18 -11.26 0.94
C ALA A 57 2.72 -11.67 -0.46
N ALA A 58 2.55 -10.72 -1.39
CA ALA A 58 2.22 -11.03 -2.78
C ALA A 58 3.33 -11.80 -3.49
N ARG A 59 4.61 -11.42 -3.27
CA ARG A 59 5.76 -12.16 -3.82
C ARG A 59 5.87 -13.56 -3.25
N ASP A 60 5.63 -13.71 -1.95
CA ASP A 60 5.68 -15.02 -1.28
C ASP A 60 4.59 -15.95 -1.81
N LEU A 61 3.35 -15.46 -1.91
CA LEU A 61 2.23 -16.22 -2.51
C LEU A 61 2.51 -16.60 -3.97
N GLN A 62 3.09 -15.70 -4.77
CA GLN A 62 3.51 -16.02 -6.14
C GLN A 62 4.60 -17.10 -6.15
N GLY A 63 5.53 -17.07 -5.18
CA GLY A 63 6.56 -18.09 -5.01
C GLY A 63 5.97 -19.46 -4.67
N GLU A 64 5.03 -19.52 -3.73
CA GLU A 64 4.31 -20.75 -3.38
C GLU A 64 3.51 -21.30 -4.56
N LEU A 65 2.82 -20.43 -5.30
CA LEU A 65 2.06 -20.82 -6.48
C LEU A 65 2.96 -21.46 -7.55
N ARG A 66 4.16 -20.90 -7.78
CA ARG A 66 5.17 -21.51 -8.68
C ARG A 66 5.64 -22.87 -8.19
N ARG A 67 5.91 -23.02 -6.89
CA ARG A 67 6.30 -24.31 -6.31
C ARG A 67 5.20 -25.37 -6.46
N ILE A 68 3.95 -25.00 -6.20
CA ILE A 68 2.79 -25.90 -6.38
C ILE A 68 2.65 -26.31 -7.85
N ASP A 69 2.83 -25.37 -8.77
CA ASP A 69 2.79 -25.63 -10.21
C ASP A 69 3.90 -26.59 -10.67
N GLU A 70 5.13 -26.40 -10.21
CA GLU A 70 6.25 -27.31 -10.45
C GLU A 70 5.96 -28.72 -9.92
N ASN A 71 5.46 -28.82 -8.68
CA ASN A 71 5.07 -30.08 -8.08
C ASN A 71 3.93 -30.77 -8.84
N TYR A 72 2.94 -30.01 -9.30
CA TYR A 72 1.84 -30.52 -10.10
C TYR A 72 2.33 -31.10 -11.44
N ARG A 73 3.21 -30.37 -12.15
CA ARG A 73 3.82 -30.88 -13.39
C ARG A 73 4.68 -32.13 -13.14
N GLY A 74 5.45 -32.14 -12.04
CA GLY A 74 6.25 -33.29 -11.63
C GLY A 74 5.39 -34.53 -11.34
N LEU A 75 4.30 -34.36 -10.58
CA LEU A 75 3.33 -35.41 -10.30
C LEU A 75 2.67 -35.93 -11.59
N LEU A 76 2.31 -35.03 -12.50
CA LEU A 76 1.72 -35.45 -13.78
C LEU A 76 2.70 -36.29 -14.61
N GLY A 77 3.97 -35.89 -14.61
CA GLY A 77 5.06 -36.65 -15.25
C GLY A 77 5.24 -38.04 -14.63
N SER A 78 5.22 -38.16 -13.30
CA SER A 78 5.37 -39.45 -12.63
C SER A 78 4.18 -40.39 -12.85
N VAL A 79 2.95 -39.86 -12.85
CA VAL A 79 1.74 -40.62 -13.18
C VAL A 79 1.83 -41.14 -14.62
N ARG A 80 2.22 -40.29 -15.58
CA ARG A 80 2.43 -40.70 -16.98
C ARG A 80 3.46 -41.82 -17.11
N ALA A 81 4.60 -41.69 -16.42
CA ALA A 81 5.64 -42.71 -16.42
C ALA A 81 5.12 -44.05 -15.84
N LYS A 82 4.34 -44.01 -14.76
CA LYS A 82 3.80 -45.22 -14.13
C LYS A 82 2.75 -45.92 -14.99
N LEU A 83 1.90 -45.16 -15.67
CA LEU A 83 0.93 -45.69 -16.63
C LEU A 83 1.62 -46.35 -17.83
N ALA A 84 2.66 -45.69 -18.37
CA ALA A 84 3.46 -46.25 -19.45
C ALA A 84 4.15 -47.56 -19.05
N GLU A 85 4.65 -47.68 -17.82
CA GLU A 85 5.22 -48.93 -17.28
C GLU A 85 4.20 -50.09 -17.26
N HIS A 86 2.92 -49.79 -17.06
CA HIS A 86 1.83 -50.77 -17.05
C HIS A 86 1.19 -50.98 -18.43
N GLY A 87 1.76 -50.39 -19.48
CA GLY A 87 1.27 -50.51 -20.86
C GLY A 87 -0.03 -49.76 -21.14
N VAL A 88 -0.41 -48.79 -20.29
CA VAL A 88 -1.60 -47.95 -20.49
C VAL A 88 -1.15 -46.60 -21.08
N PRO A 89 -1.46 -46.31 -22.36
CA PRO A 89 -1.17 -45.02 -22.96
C PRO A 89 -2.00 -43.94 -22.30
N TYR A 90 -1.38 -42.79 -22.08
CA TYR A 90 -2.03 -41.67 -21.40
C TYR A 90 -3.21 -41.10 -22.20
N GLU A 91 -3.18 -41.28 -23.52
CA GLU A 91 -4.17 -40.88 -24.50
C GLU A 91 -5.47 -41.72 -24.41
N GLU A 92 -5.38 -42.94 -23.88
CA GLU A 92 -6.51 -43.86 -23.74
C GLU A 92 -7.38 -43.57 -22.51
N LEU A 93 -6.94 -42.68 -21.61
CA LEU A 93 -7.67 -42.31 -20.39
C LEU A 93 -8.96 -41.53 -20.67
N GLY A 94 -9.09 -40.91 -21.84
CA GLY A 94 -10.28 -40.15 -22.23
C GLY A 94 -10.52 -38.86 -21.43
N PHE A 95 -9.59 -38.47 -20.55
CA PHE A 95 -9.62 -37.20 -19.84
C PHE A 95 -8.26 -36.50 -19.88
N GLN A 96 -8.28 -35.17 -19.95
CA GLN A 96 -7.09 -34.34 -19.79
C GLN A 96 -7.12 -33.68 -18.42
N PRO A 97 -6.04 -33.75 -17.62
CA PRO A 97 -5.92 -33.01 -16.38
C PRO A 97 -6.06 -31.52 -16.65
N ALA A 98 -6.61 -30.82 -15.67
CA ALA A 98 -6.74 -29.37 -15.75
C ALA A 98 -5.38 -28.71 -16.01
N PRO A 99 -5.32 -27.66 -16.85
CA PRO A 99 -4.12 -26.86 -17.00
C PRO A 99 -3.76 -26.25 -15.65
N SER A 100 -2.47 -26.05 -15.40
CA SER A 100 -2.06 -25.43 -14.15
C SER A 100 -2.51 -23.98 -14.06
N VAL A 101 -2.74 -23.52 -12.83
CA VAL A 101 -3.26 -22.18 -12.53
C VAL A 101 -2.35 -21.07 -13.12
N LEU A 102 -1.04 -21.31 -13.22
CA LEU A 102 -0.10 -20.37 -13.84
C LEU A 102 -0.15 -20.39 -15.37
N THR A 103 -0.51 -21.51 -15.99
CA THR A 103 -0.72 -21.58 -17.44
C THR A 103 -2.01 -20.87 -17.86
N THR A 104 -3.04 -20.81 -17.02
CA THR A 104 -4.29 -20.09 -17.35
C THR A 104 -4.23 -18.58 -17.10
N ALA A 105 -3.29 -18.10 -16.28
CA ALA A 105 -3.08 -16.65 -16.04
C ALA A 105 -2.28 -15.96 -17.17
N ALA A 106 -1.68 -16.74 -18.08
CA ALA A 106 -0.99 -16.24 -19.27
C ALA A 106 -1.96 -15.98 -20.47
N ALA A 107 -3.26 -15.87 -20.22
CA ALA A 107 -4.20 -15.27 -21.16
C ALA A 107 -4.10 -13.74 -21.04
N PRO A 108 -4.06 -12.98 -22.16
CA PRO A 108 -3.44 -11.67 -22.23
C PRO A 108 -4.29 -10.62 -21.50
N LEU A 109 -3.86 -10.26 -20.30
CA LEU A 109 -4.23 -9.00 -19.69
C LEU A 109 -2.96 -8.17 -19.57
N LEU A 110 -2.92 -7.09 -20.36
CA LEU A 110 -1.98 -5.97 -20.34
C LEU A 110 -0.75 -6.10 -21.25
N GLU A 111 -0.97 -5.94 -22.55
CA GLU A 111 -0.06 -5.10 -23.34
C GLU A 111 -0.22 -3.65 -22.82
N PRO A 112 0.83 -2.98 -22.30
CA PRO A 112 0.78 -1.56 -22.02
C PRO A 112 0.75 -0.82 -23.36
N THR A 113 -0.39 -0.21 -23.67
CA THR A 113 -0.49 0.78 -24.75
C THR A 113 0.44 1.95 -24.39
N HIS A 114 1.61 1.99 -25.01
CA HIS A 114 2.47 3.16 -25.02
C HIS A 114 1.69 4.34 -25.62
N ALA A 115 1.63 5.44 -24.84
CA ALA A 115 1.40 6.78 -25.35
C ALA A 115 2.71 7.37 -25.87
#